data_AF-A0A2N3BNK8-F1
#
_entry.id   AF-A0A2N3BNK8-F1
#
_cell.length_a   1.000
_cell.length_b   1.000
_cell.length_c   1.000
_cell.angle_alpha   90.00
_cell.angle_beta   90.00
_cell.angle_gamma   90.00
#
_symmetry.space_group_name_H-M   'P 1'
#
loop_
_entity.id
_entity.type
_entity.pdbx_description
1 polymer ?
#
loop_
_entity_poly.entity_id
_entity_poly.type
_entity_poly.pdbx_seq_one_letter_code
_entity_poly.pdbx_strand_id
1 'polypeptide(L)'
;MNIEMRKLAMTHLAEGGVIVLFPAGQVATSPGWFDAAVEPEWLPFTAKMILKSNAQVVPIYFPGQNSRWFHIANHLSLTIRQGLLLHEIVHAMRKPQKPVVGPAIGREEIARWQDDPRGFMAHLRETTLALRET
;
A
#
# COMPACT_ATOMS: atom_id res chain seq x y z
N MET A 1 9.84 19.07 -3.18
CA MET A 1 9.11 18.30 -2.15
C MET A 1 9.32 16.78 -2.23
N ASN A 2 9.21 16.11 -3.39
CA ASN A 2 9.30 14.63 -3.46
C ASN A 2 10.74 14.05 -3.33
N ILE A 3 11.78 14.75 -3.79
CA ILE A 3 13.17 14.23 -3.76
C ILE A 3 13.77 14.25 -2.35
N GLU A 4 13.51 15.30 -1.59
CA GLU A 4 14.06 15.46 -0.23
C GLU A 4 13.50 14.41 0.75
N MET A 5 12.19 14.17 0.71
CA MET A 5 11.55 13.10 1.50
C MET A 5 12.11 11.72 1.17
N ARG A 6 12.44 11.45 -0.11
CA ARG A 6 13.08 10.18 -0.50
C ARG A 6 14.48 10.06 0.06
N LYS A 7 15.26 11.15 0.03
CA LYS A 7 16.60 11.17 0.62
C LYS A 7 16.53 10.89 2.11
N LEU A 8 15.61 11.55 2.82
CA LEU A 8 15.38 11.33 4.25
C LEU A 8 14.99 9.87 4.55
N ALA A 9 14.07 9.29 3.78
CA ALA A 9 13.67 7.90 3.93
C ALA A 9 14.84 6.92 3.70
N MET A 10 15.68 7.17 2.69
CA MET A 10 16.87 6.35 2.42
C MET A 10 17.94 6.50 3.51
N THR A 11 18.16 7.71 4.02
CA THR A 11 19.06 7.94 5.17
C THR A 11 18.55 7.21 6.40
N HIS A 12 17.26 7.32 6.72
CA HIS A 12 16.67 6.63 7.87
C HIS A 12 16.81 5.10 7.75
N LEU A 13 16.60 4.54 6.55
CA LEU A 13 16.83 3.11 6.30
C LEU A 13 18.32 2.72 6.45
N ALA A 14 19.25 3.57 6.00
CA ALA A 14 20.69 3.32 6.12
C ALA A 14 21.17 3.35 7.58
N GLU A 15 20.49 4.11 8.44
CA GLU A 15 20.72 4.17 9.89
C GLU A 15 20.08 2.99 10.66
N GLY A 16 19.49 2.02 9.97
CA GLY A 16 18.81 0.87 10.58
C GLY A 16 17.37 1.15 11.01
N GLY A 17 16.79 2.27 10.54
CA GLY A 17 15.40 2.63 10.78
C GLY A 17 14.40 1.83 9.95
N VAL A 18 13.11 2.14 10.13
CA VAL A 18 11.99 1.46 9.49
C VAL A 18 11.11 2.48 8.78
N ILE A 19 10.68 2.16 7.56
CA ILE A 19 9.72 2.97 6.81
C ILE A 19 8.47 2.16 6.48
N VAL A 20 7.32 2.82 6.50
CA VAL A 20 6.04 2.26 6.07
C VAL A 20 5.65 2.88 4.73
N LEU A 21 5.19 2.05 3.79
CA LEU A 21 4.90 2.47 2.43
C LEU A 21 3.52 2.01 1.99
N PHE A 22 2.80 2.90 1.31
CA PHE A 22 1.55 2.63 0.63
C PHE A 22 1.76 2.78 -0.89
N PRO A 23 2.22 1.72 -1.57
CA PRO A 23 2.76 1.78 -2.93
C PRO A 23 1.72 2.08 -4.03
N ALA A 24 0.43 1.90 -3.74
CA ALA A 24 -0.68 2.29 -4.61
C ALA A 24 -0.76 3.81 -4.86
N GLY A 25 -0.36 4.63 -3.88
CA GLY A 25 -0.51 6.09 -3.95
C GLY A 25 -1.96 6.60 -3.89
N GLN A 26 -2.94 5.70 -3.76
CA GLN A 26 -4.36 6.01 -3.63
C GLN A 26 -5.04 4.95 -2.75
N VAL A 27 -6.25 5.25 -2.28
CA VAL A 27 -7.09 4.30 -1.55
C VAL A 27 -7.82 3.36 -2.52
N ALA A 28 -8.06 2.12 -2.09
CA ALA A 28 -8.81 1.14 -2.87
C ALA A 28 -10.25 1.64 -3.16
N THR A 29 -10.73 1.38 -4.38
CA THR A 29 -12.06 1.76 -4.85
C THR A 29 -12.75 0.58 -5.51
N SER A 30 -14.07 0.66 -5.61
CA SER A 30 -14.88 -0.37 -6.25
C SER A 30 -14.97 -0.07 -7.77
N PRO A 31 -14.86 -1.08 -8.65
CA PRO A 31 -15.03 -0.90 -10.09
C PRO A 31 -16.48 -0.61 -10.49
N GLY A 32 -17.45 -1.16 -9.74
CA GLY A 32 -18.88 -0.90 -9.89
C GLY A 32 -19.53 -0.42 -8.60
N TRP A 33 -20.83 -0.12 -8.66
CA TRP A 33 -21.53 0.51 -7.54
C TRP A 33 -21.72 -0.45 -6.36
N PHE A 34 -21.83 -1.76 -6.65
CA PHE A 34 -22.09 -2.82 -5.67
C PHE A 34 -20.94 -3.83 -5.54
N ASP A 35 -19.84 -3.65 -6.27
CA ASP A 35 -18.69 -4.55 -6.19
C ASP A 35 -17.86 -4.34 -4.91
N ALA A 36 -16.93 -5.24 -4.65
CA ALA A 36 -15.94 -5.09 -3.59
C ALA A 36 -14.86 -4.09 -4.00
N ALA A 37 -14.22 -3.45 -3.03
CA ALA A 37 -13.06 -2.61 -3.29
C ALA A 37 -11.89 -3.45 -3.82
N VAL A 38 -11.20 -2.93 -4.82
CA VAL A 38 -10.04 -3.57 -5.44
C VAL A 38 -8.81 -2.72 -5.19
N GLU A 39 -7.76 -3.35 -4.69
CA GLU A 39 -6.45 -2.72 -4.53
C GLU A 39 -5.88 -2.38 -5.92
N PRO A 40 -5.50 -1.13 -6.20
CA PRO A 40 -4.94 -0.75 -7.49
C PRO A 40 -3.55 -1.34 -7.71
N GLU A 41 -3.00 -1.15 -8.91
CA GLU A 41 -1.61 -1.52 -9.20
C GLU A 41 -0.62 -0.70 -8.37
N TRP A 42 0.50 -1.33 -8.02
CA TRP A 42 1.54 -0.71 -7.21
C TRP A 42 2.62 -0.07 -8.08
N LEU A 43 2.99 1.17 -7.75
CA LEU A 43 3.90 1.96 -8.58
C LEU A 43 5.36 1.47 -8.45
N PRO A 44 6.13 1.38 -9.56
CA PRO A 44 7.50 0.85 -9.59
C PRO A 44 8.52 1.73 -8.85
N PHE A 45 8.13 2.92 -8.39
CA PHE A 45 8.98 3.79 -7.58
C PHE A 45 9.38 3.11 -6.27
N THR A 46 8.44 2.43 -5.61
CA THR A 46 8.69 1.75 -4.33
C THR A 46 9.72 0.63 -4.49
N ALA A 47 9.65 -0.14 -5.59
CA ALA A 47 10.63 -1.17 -5.90
C ALA A 47 12.06 -0.61 -5.97
N LYS A 48 12.27 0.52 -6.65
CA LYS A 48 13.61 1.13 -6.75
C LYS A 48 14.19 1.52 -5.39
N MET A 49 13.35 1.92 -4.45
CA MET A 49 13.79 2.28 -3.09
C MET A 49 14.19 1.04 -2.30
N ILE A 50 13.38 -0.02 -2.36
CA ILE A 50 13.65 -1.32 -1.72
C ILE A 50 14.92 -1.97 -2.31
N LEU A 51 15.05 -1.97 -3.63
CA LEU A 51 16.21 -2.55 -4.33
C LEU A 51 17.50 -1.79 -4.01
N LYS A 52 17.43 -0.46 -3.78
CA LYS A 52 18.60 0.35 -3.41
C LYS A 52 18.92 0.34 -1.93
N SER A 53 17.97 -0.02 -1.07
CA SER A 53 18.23 -0.18 0.35
C SER A 53 18.73 -1.60 0.63
N ASN A 54 19.31 -1.83 1.82
CA ASN A 54 19.59 -3.17 2.32
C ASN A 54 18.45 -3.68 3.22
N ALA A 55 17.24 -3.14 3.05
CA ALA A 55 16.10 -3.44 3.92
C ALA A 55 15.45 -4.77 3.52
N GLN A 56 14.92 -5.46 4.54
CA GLN A 56 13.92 -6.51 4.35
C GLN A 56 12.54 -5.86 4.15
N VAL A 57 11.62 -6.58 3.51
CA VAL A 57 10.24 -6.11 3.30
C VAL A 57 9.30 -6.99 4.09
N VAL A 58 8.40 -6.39 4.86
CA VAL A 58 7.35 -7.10 5.59
C VAL A 58 6.00 -6.72 4.98
N PRO A 59 5.28 -7.66 4.33
CA PRO A 59 3.95 -7.40 3.80
C PRO A 59 2.94 -7.31 4.94
N ILE A 60 2.05 -6.31 4.87
CA ILE A 60 0.99 -6.10 5.86
C ILE A 60 -0.33 -5.88 5.13
N TYR A 61 -1.29 -6.76 5.38
CA TYR A 61 -2.64 -6.67 4.82
C TYR A 61 -3.61 -6.05 5.82
N PHE A 62 -4.39 -5.07 5.35
CA PHE A 62 -5.43 -4.44 6.16
C PHE A 62 -6.80 -4.94 5.66
N PRO A 63 -7.52 -5.76 6.44
CA PRO A 63 -8.84 -6.25 6.04
C PRO A 63 -9.88 -5.14 6.10
N GLY A 64 -10.88 -5.24 5.23
CA GLY A 64 -12.01 -4.32 5.15
C GLY A 64 -11.92 -3.37 3.95
N GLN A 65 -12.87 -2.44 3.88
CA GLN A 65 -12.95 -1.41 2.86
C GLN A 65 -13.76 -0.22 3.39
N ASN A 66 -13.66 0.92 2.72
CA ASN A 66 -14.50 2.08 3.00
C ASN A 66 -15.99 1.76 2.75
N SER A 67 -16.87 2.61 3.27
CA SER A 67 -18.32 2.41 3.14
C SER A 67 -18.81 2.34 1.69
N ARG A 68 -19.99 1.73 1.51
CA ARG A 68 -20.68 1.71 0.21
C ARG A 68 -20.93 3.12 -0.33
N TRP A 69 -21.22 4.09 0.54
CA TRP A 69 -21.44 5.48 0.14
C TRP A 69 -20.17 6.13 -0.43
N PHE A 70 -19.01 5.84 0.17
CA PHE A 70 -17.73 6.28 -0.38
C PHE A 70 -17.52 5.72 -1.80
N HIS A 71 -17.79 4.43 -2.02
CA HIS A 71 -17.63 3.80 -3.33
C HIS A 71 -18.64 4.30 -4.37
N ILE A 72 -19.90 4.58 -3.99
CA ILE A 72 -20.87 5.22 -4.89
C ILE A 72 -20.39 6.63 -5.25
N ALA A 73 -19.97 7.43 -4.27
CA ALA A 73 -19.49 8.78 -4.50
C ALA A 73 -18.26 8.83 -5.42
N ASN A 74 -17.41 7.80 -5.39
CA ASN A 74 -16.27 7.66 -6.30
C ASN A 74 -16.70 7.68 -7.78
N HIS A 75 -17.88 7.17 -8.11
CA HIS A 75 -18.42 7.20 -9.48
C HIS A 75 -19.16 8.50 -9.82
N LEU A 76 -19.56 9.30 -8.81
CA LEU A 76 -20.39 10.49 -9.01
C LEU A 76 -19.56 11.78 -9.08
N SER A 77 -18.63 11.98 -8.16
CA SER A 77 -17.86 13.23 -8.08
C SER A 77 -16.60 13.07 -7.23
N LEU A 78 -15.49 13.60 -7.75
CA LEU A 78 -14.23 13.67 -7.01
C LEU A 78 -14.39 14.47 -5.69
N THR A 79 -15.14 15.56 -5.70
CA THR A 79 -15.32 16.42 -4.53
C THR A 79 -16.06 15.69 -3.41
N ILE A 80 -17.16 15.01 -3.77
CA ILE A 80 -17.97 14.26 -2.79
C ILE A 80 -17.15 13.08 -2.26
N ARG A 81 -16.42 12.37 -3.13
CA ARG A 81 -15.51 11.30 -2.73
C ARG A 81 -14.48 11.77 -1.70
N GLN A 82 -13.86 12.93 -1.92
CA GLN A 82 -12.87 13.48 -0.99
C GLN A 82 -13.51 13.89 0.35
N GLY A 83 -14.70 14.49 0.31
CA GLY A 83 -15.47 14.79 1.52
C GLY A 83 -15.80 13.54 2.34
N LEU A 84 -16.26 12.49 1.68
CA LEU A 84 -16.55 11.21 2.34
C LEU A 84 -15.28 10.49 2.79
N LEU A 85 -14.14 10.63 2.12
CA LEU A 85 -12.88 10.05 2.59
C LEU A 85 -12.52 10.55 4.00
N LEU A 86 -12.71 11.84 4.28
CA LEU A 86 -12.51 12.40 5.62
C LEU A 86 -13.49 11.78 6.63
N HIS A 87 -14.74 11.57 6.23
CA HIS A 87 -15.72 10.87 7.06
C HIS A 87 -15.27 9.42 7.37
N GLU A 88 -14.81 8.67 6.38
CA GLU A 88 -14.29 7.30 6.58
C GLU A 88 -13.10 7.27 7.55
N ILE A 89 -12.18 8.23 7.43
CA ILE A 89 -11.03 8.34 8.34
C ILE A 89 -11.51 8.56 9.78
N VAL A 90 -12.38 9.55 10.02
CA VAL A 90 -12.92 9.82 11.36
C VAL A 90 -13.73 8.64 11.87
N HIS A 91 -14.48 7.98 11.00
CA HIS A 91 -15.25 6.78 11.33
C HIS A 91 -14.34 5.61 11.75
N ALA A 92 -13.16 5.45 11.14
CA ALA A 92 -12.20 4.39 11.46
C ALA A 92 -11.33 4.72 12.69
N MET A 93 -11.17 6.02 13.02
CA MET A 93 -10.37 6.44 14.17
C MET A 93 -10.85 5.80 15.47
N ARG A 94 -9.88 5.43 16.32
CA ARG A 94 -10.09 4.82 17.66
C ARG A 94 -10.84 3.48 17.65
N LYS A 95 -11.04 2.86 16.48
CA LYS A 95 -11.57 1.49 16.39
C LYS A 95 -10.42 0.48 16.34
N PRO A 96 -10.56 -0.68 16.99
CA PRO A 96 -9.59 -1.77 16.88
C PRO A 96 -9.37 -2.15 15.41
N GLN A 97 -8.11 -2.13 14.98
CA GLN A 97 -7.69 -2.62 13.66
C GLN A 97 -7.08 -4.01 13.81
N LYS A 98 -7.23 -4.86 12.79
CA LYS A 98 -6.68 -6.21 12.76
C LYS A 98 -5.84 -6.44 11.49
N PRO A 99 -4.72 -5.71 11.31
CA PRO A 99 -3.83 -5.97 10.19
C PRO A 99 -3.24 -7.38 10.32
N VAL A 100 -3.09 -8.07 9.18
CA VAL A 100 -2.40 -9.35 9.08
C VAL A 100 -0.97 -9.09 8.64
N VAL A 101 0.00 -9.46 9.47
CA VAL A 101 1.43 -9.27 9.20
C VAL A 101 2.00 -10.57 8.62
N GLY A 102 2.53 -10.51 7.42
CA GLY A 102 3.14 -11.65 6.74
C GLY A 102 4.62 -11.85 7.10
N PRO A 103 5.23 -12.93 6.58
CA PRO A 103 6.65 -13.20 6.79
C PRO A 103 7.54 -12.15 6.11
N ALA A 104 8.70 -11.88 6.71
CA ALA A 104 9.68 -10.96 6.13
C ALA A 104 10.31 -11.56 4.87
N ILE A 105 10.30 -10.78 3.78
CA ILE A 105 10.96 -11.09 2.52
C ILE A 105 12.43 -10.68 2.63
N GLY A 106 13.31 -11.68 2.52
CA GLY A 106 14.74 -11.53 2.67
C GLY A 106 15.43 -10.86 1.48
N ARG A 107 16.68 -10.42 1.70
CA ARG A 107 17.44 -9.69 0.68
C ARG A 107 17.74 -10.52 -0.56
N GLU A 108 17.99 -11.82 -0.38
CA GLU A 108 18.28 -12.74 -1.49
C GLU A 108 17.11 -12.85 -2.47
N GLU A 109 15.88 -12.87 -1.96
CA GLU A 109 14.68 -12.90 -2.78
C GLU A 109 14.48 -11.56 -3.50
N ILE A 110 14.60 -10.44 -2.78
CA ILE A 110 14.51 -9.09 -3.33
C ILE A 110 15.52 -8.86 -4.45
N ALA A 111 16.76 -9.34 -4.29
CA ALA A 111 17.82 -9.15 -5.28
C ALA A 111 17.53 -9.80 -6.63
N ARG A 112 16.72 -10.88 -6.68
CA ARG A 112 16.32 -11.55 -7.93
C ARG A 112 15.47 -10.66 -8.84
N TRP A 113 14.87 -9.61 -8.27
CA TRP A 113 13.99 -8.69 -8.99
C TRP A 113 14.71 -7.44 -9.50
N GLN A 114 16.04 -7.38 -9.43
CA GLN A 114 16.83 -6.20 -9.81
C GLN A 114 16.52 -5.70 -11.24
N ASP A 115 16.31 -6.64 -12.16
CA ASP A 115 16.06 -6.35 -13.57
C ASP A 115 14.57 -6.18 -13.92
N ASP A 116 13.65 -6.52 -12.99
CA ASP A 116 12.21 -6.33 -13.17
C ASP A 116 11.51 -5.66 -11.96
N PRO A 117 11.67 -4.34 -11.79
CA PRO A 117 11.00 -3.59 -10.73
C PRO A 117 9.47 -3.58 -10.84
N ARG A 118 8.88 -3.82 -12.02
CA ARG A 118 7.42 -3.82 -12.20
C ARG A 118 6.84 -5.16 -11.75
N GLY A 119 7.42 -6.27 -12.22
CA GLY A 119 7.07 -7.60 -11.74
C GLY A 119 7.26 -7.73 -10.24
N PHE A 120 8.30 -7.11 -9.68
CA PHE A 120 8.49 -7.09 -8.23
C PHE A 120 7.31 -6.47 -7.48
N MET A 121 6.82 -5.31 -7.93
CA MET A 121 5.69 -4.65 -7.29
C MET A 121 4.39 -5.45 -7.45
N ALA A 122 4.19 -6.10 -8.60
CA ALA A 122 3.06 -7.00 -8.81
C ALA A 122 3.13 -8.20 -7.85
N HIS A 123 4.29 -8.83 -7.74
CA HIS A 123 4.53 -9.93 -6.81
C HIS A 123 4.32 -9.51 -5.35
N LEU A 124 4.90 -8.39 -4.90
CA LEU A 124 4.69 -7.90 -3.54
C LEU A 124 3.20 -7.61 -3.26
N ARG A 125 2.47 -7.09 -4.25
CA ARG A 125 1.03 -6.84 -4.15
C ARG A 125 0.28 -8.16 -3.96
N GLU A 126 0.52 -9.14 -4.82
CA GLU A 126 -0.10 -10.47 -4.73
C GLU A 126 0.20 -11.14 -3.40
N THR A 127 1.47 -11.18 -2.98
CA THR A 127 1.89 -11.74 -1.69
C THR A 127 1.20 -11.04 -0.52
N THR A 128 1.04 -9.71 -0.58
CA THR A 128 0.32 -8.96 0.48
C THR A 128 -1.18 -9.28 0.47
N LEU A 129 -1.81 -9.37 -0.69
CA LEU A 129 -3.25 -9.67 -0.79
C LEU A 129 -3.58 -11.11 -0.40
N ALA A 130 -2.66 -12.06 -0.64
CA ALA A 130 -2.82 -13.45 -0.23
C ALA A 130 -2.91 -13.64 1.29
N LEU A 131 -2.39 -12.69 2.09
CA LEU A 131 -2.51 -12.72 3.56
C LEU A 131 -3.97 -12.65 4.04
N ARG A 132 -4.92 -12.25 3.19
CA ARG A 132 -6.36 -12.30 3.47
C ARG A 132 -6.85 -13.69 3.87
N GLU A 133 -6.20 -14.74 3.38
CA GLU A 133 -6.60 -16.14 3.58
C GLU A 133 -6.00 -16.78 4.84
N THR A 134 -5.23 -16.02 5.62
CA THR A 134 -4.59 -16.47 6.88
C THR A 134 -5.47 -16.15 8.09
#